data_AF-A0A2T8FD17-F1
#
_entry.id   AF-A0A2T8FD17-F1
#
_cell.length_a   1.000
_cell.length_b   1.000
_cell.length_c   1.000
_cell.angle_alpha   90.00
_cell.angle_beta   90.00
_cell.angle_gamma   90.00
#
_symmetry.space_group_name_H-M   'P 1'
#
loop_
_entity.id
_entity.type
_entity.pdbx_description
1 polymer ?
#
loop_
_entity_poly.entity_id
_entity_poly.type
_entity_poly.pdbx_seq_one_letter_code
_entity_poly.pdbx_strand_id
1 'polypeptide(L)' 'MDLAHRDRSTFLSLVSMLHRRGVDVVEAQLHAVTDHHAGFTATFLATPSHATTVVASLRNLVDVLDAELSSAAPAASAG' A
#
# COMPACT_ATOMS: atom_id res chain seq x y z
N MET A 1 19.35 -11.36 -11.47
CA MET A 1 18.27 -11.42 -10.47
C MET A 1 17.00 -11.07 -11.22
N ASP A 2 16.00 -11.96 -11.19
CA ASP A 2 14.76 -11.81 -11.95
C ASP A 2 13.90 -10.69 -11.36
N LEU A 3 13.53 -9.70 -12.18
CA LEU A 3 12.73 -8.53 -11.78
C LEU A 3 11.39 -8.99 -11.18
N ALA A 4 10.78 -10.03 -11.77
CA ALA A 4 9.51 -10.59 -11.28
C ALA A 4 9.64 -11.20 -9.87
N HIS A 5 10.79 -11.77 -9.54
CA HIS A 5 11.05 -12.31 -8.20
C HIS A 5 11.23 -11.20 -7.17
N ARG A 6 11.93 -10.12 -7.54
CA ARG A 6 12.11 -8.93 -6.68
C ARG A 6 10.76 -8.27 -6.41
N ASP A 7 9.94 -8.06 -7.43
CA ASP A 7 8.62 -7.44 -7.33
C ASP A 7 7.68 -8.23 -6.42
N ARG A 8 7.68 -9.57 -6.54
CA ARG A 8 6.89 -10.43 -5.66
C ARG A 8 7.34 -10.34 -4.19
N SER A 9 8.65 -10.33 -3.95
CA SER A 9 9.19 -10.23 -2.58
C SER A 9 8.84 -8.90 -1.92
N THR A 10 8.93 -7.79 -2.67
CA THR A 10 8.54 -6.44 -2.23
C THR A 10 7.05 -6.39 -1.95
N PHE A 11 6.21 -6.88 -2.87
CA PHE A 11 4.76 -6.92 -2.69
C PHE A 11 4.36 -7.65 -1.41
N LEU A 12 4.87 -8.86 -1.19
CA LEU A 12 4.55 -9.64 0.00
C LEU A 12 5.05 -8.98 1.29
N SER A 13 6.19 -8.29 1.25
CA SER A 13 6.73 -7.57 2.40
C SER A 13 5.85 -6.38 2.79
N LEU A 14 5.36 -5.62 1.81
CA LEU A 14 4.45 -4.49 2.04
C LEU A 14 3.10 -4.96 2.58
N VAL A 15 2.49 -5.98 1.97
CA VAL A 15 1.22 -6.56 2.45
C VAL A 15 1.36 -7.12 3.86
N SER A 16 2.45 -7.86 4.13
CA SER A 16 2.75 -8.36 5.48
C SER A 16 2.89 -7.24 6.51
N MET A 17 3.44 -6.10 6.12
CA MET A 17 3.56 -4.94 7.02
C MET A 17 2.20 -4.35 7.35
N LEU A 18 1.32 -4.19 6.35
CA LEU A 18 -0.06 -3.73 6.56
C LEU A 18 -0.81 -4.65 7.53
N HIS A 19 -0.76 -5.97 7.32
CA HIS A 19 -1.41 -6.92 8.22
C HIS A 19 -0.84 -6.87 9.64
N ARG A 20 0.48 -6.72 9.81
CA ARG A 20 1.11 -6.56 11.13
C ARG A 20 0.71 -5.27 11.84
N ARG A 21 0.27 -4.25 11.10
CA ARG A 21 -0.33 -3.03 11.66
C ARG A 21 -1.81 -3.17 11.98
N GLY A 22 -2.40 -4.34 11.74
CA GLY A 22 -3.78 -4.65 12.09
C GLY A 22 -4.80 -4.05 11.13
N VAL A 23 -4.41 -3.70 9.90
CA VAL A 23 -5.37 -3.31 8.85
C VAL A 23 -5.75 -4.51 8.00
N ASP A 24 -7.04 -4.56 7.65
CA ASP A 24 -7.59 -5.58 6.76
C ASP A 24 -7.51 -5.12 5.31
N VAL A 25 -6.60 -5.72 4.54
CA VAL A 25 -6.32 -5.34 3.16
C VAL A 25 -7.30 -6.05 2.23
N VAL A 26 -8.13 -5.27 1.55
CA VAL A 26 -9.15 -5.74 0.60
C VAL A 26 -8.54 -5.94 -0.79
N GLU A 27 -7.68 -5.02 -1.18
CA GLU A 27 -7.00 -5.05 -2.47
C GLU A 27 -5.59 -4.49 -2.33
N ALA A 28 -4.62 -5.08 -3.03
CA ALA A 28 -3.27 -4.55 -3.12
C ALA A 28 -2.71 -4.84 -4.51
N GLN A 29 -2.02 -3.85 -5.07
CA GLN A 29 -1.38 -3.94 -6.36
C GLN A 29 0.01 -3.32 -6.31
N LEU A 30 0.95 -3.97 -6.99
CA LEU A 30 2.27 -3.41 -7.28
C LEU A 30 2.37 -3.21 -8.79
N HIS A 31 2.77 -2.02 -9.21
CA HIS A 31 2.93 -1.66 -10.62
C HIS A 31 4.26 -0.95 -10.83
N ALA A 32 4.88 -1.14 -12.00
CA ALA A 32 6.05 -0.35 -12.36
C ALA A 32 5.66 1.10 -12.63
N VAL A 33 6.41 2.05 -12.08
CA VAL A 33 6.30 3.49 -12.40
C VAL A 33 7.41 3.88 -13.36
N THR A 34 8.62 3.36 -13.12
CA THR A 34 9.79 3.43 -14.01
C THR A 34 10.57 2.11 -13.93
N ASP A 35 11.65 1.97 -14.71
CA ASP A 35 12.55 0.80 -14.65
C ASP A 35 13.19 0.57 -13.26
N HIS A 36 13.15 1.57 -12.38
CA HIS A 36 13.77 1.55 -11.06
C HIS A 36 12.81 1.85 -9.91
N HIS A 37 11.59 2.29 -10.19
CA HIS A 37 10.58 2.61 -9.18
C HIS A 37 9.30 1.81 -9.40
N ALA A 38 8.75 1.30 -8.30
CA ALA A 38 7.46 0.65 -8.27
C ALA A 38 6.48 1.48 -7.44
N GLY A 39 5.24 1.56 -7.91
CA GLY A 39 4.11 2.09 -7.18
C GLY A 39 3.39 0.94 -6.49
N PHE A 40 3.04 1.14 -5.22
CA PHE A 40 2.24 0.22 -4.45
C PHE A 40 0.95 0.91 -4.03
N THR A 41 -0.18 0.29 -4.33
CA THR A 41 -1.51 0.78 -3.94
C THR A 41 -2.21 -0.30 -3.15
N ALA A 42 -2.79 0.06 -2.01
CA ALA A 42 -3.58 -0.86 -1.20
C ALA A 42 -4.85 -0.18 -0.68
N THR A 43 -5.96 -0.90 -0.76
CA THR A 43 -7.25 -0.53 -0.16
C THR A 43 -7.46 -1.39 1.07
N PHE A 44 -7.74 -0.75 2.20
CA PHE A 44 -7.90 -1.44 3.47
C PHE A 44 -8.96 -0.74 4.33
N LEU A 45 -9.52 -1.49 5.28
CA LEU A 45 -10.46 -0.96 6.26
C LEU A 45 -9.70 -0.50 7.51
N ALA A 46 -9.88 0.77 7.89
CA ALA A 46 -9.29 1.35 9.09
C ALA A 46 -10.06 2.57 9.58
N THR A 47 -9.90 2.93 10.85
CA THR A 47 -10.32 4.24 11.36
C THR A 47 -9.37 5.34 10.81
N PRO A 48 -9.79 6.61 10.76
CA PRO A 48 -8.95 7.69 10.24
C PRO A 48 -7.59 7.83 10.97
N SER A 49 -7.59 7.69 12.29
CA SER A 49 -6.36 7.75 13.11
C SER A 49 -5.43 6.57 12.84
N HIS A 50 -5.99 5.38 12.62
CA HIS A 50 -5.23 4.18 12.31
C HIS A 50 -4.64 4.23 10.89
N ALA A 51 -5.42 4.69 9.90
CA ALA A 51 -4.95 4.89 8.53
C ALA A 51 -3.78 5.90 8.47
N THR A 52 -3.87 6.99 9.23
CA THR A 52 -2.78 7.98 9.34
C THR A 52 -1.51 7.34 9.93
N THR A 53 -1.66 6.48 10.94
CA THR A 53 -0.54 5.76 11.57
C THR A 53 0.13 4.78 10.60
N VAL A 54 -0.66 4.11 9.76
CA VAL A 54 -0.16 3.20 8.72
C VAL A 54 0.67 3.97 7.69
N VAL A 55 0.17 5.10 7.19
CA VAL A 55 0.93 5.94 6.24
C VAL A 55 2.20 6.49 6.86
N ALA A 56 2.16 6.96 8.12
CA ALA A 56 3.37 7.36 8.83
C ALA A 56 4.37 6.21 8.96
N SER A 57 3.90 4.98 9.17
CA SER A 57 4.76 3.79 9.22
C SER A 57 5.39 3.46 7.87
N LEU A 58 4.65 3.62 6.76
CA LEU A 58 5.17 3.45 5.39
C LEU A 58 6.26 4.47 5.08
N ARG A 59 6.04 5.75 5.40
CA ARG A 59 7.02 6.83 5.20
C ARG A 59 8.32 6.66 5.98
N ASN A 60 8.31 5.85 7.04
CA ASN A 60 9.51 5.54 7.82
C ASN A 60 10.34 4.38 7.25
N LEU A 61 9.89 3.72 6.19
CA LEU A 61 10.68 2.68 5.52
C LEU A 61 11.74 3.30 4.63
N VAL A 62 12.97 2.77 4.68
CA VAL A 62 14.11 3.26 3.89
C VAL A 62 13.85 3.19 2.38
N ASP A 63 13.10 2.17 1.94
CA ASP A 63 12.82 1.92 0.52
C ASP A 63 11.56 2.62 0.01
N VAL A 64 10.89 3.43 0.84
CA VAL A 64 9.68 4.18 0.46
C VAL A 64 10.04 5.64 0.24
N LEU A 65 9.84 6.11 -0.98
CA LEU A 65 10.10 7.50 -1.35
C LEU A 65 8.98 8.43 -0.92
N ASP A 66 7.73 7.98 -1.05
CA ASP A 66 6.54 8.71 -0.63
C ASP A 66 5.38 7.74 -0.35
N ALA A 67 4.41 8.18 0.45
CA ALA A 67 3.16 7.48 0.69
C ALA A 67 2.04 8.47 1.01
N GLU A 68 0.89 8.31 0.37
CA GLU A 68 -0.28 9.17 0.57
C GLU A 68 -1.50 8.34 0.97
N LEU A 69 -2.44 9.00 1.66
CA LEU A 69 -3.73 8.42 2.00
C LEU A 69 -4.83 9.11 1.19
N SER A 70 -5.64 8.33 0.49
CA SER A 70 -6.89 8.79 -0.10
C SER A 70 -8.04 7.97 0.48
N SER A 71 -9.20 8.61 0.69
CA SER A 71 -10.42 7.90 1.01
C SER A 71 -11.11 7.49 -0.29
N ALA A 72 -11.47 6.22 -0.40
CA ALA A 72 -12.47 5.83 -1.39
C ALA A 72 -13.80 6.47 -0.96
N ALA A 73 -14.28 7.45 -1.72
CA ALA A 73 -15.66 7.90 -1.54
C ALA A 73 -16.57 6.67 -1.72
N PRO A 74 -17.64 6.50 -0.92
CA PRO A 74 -18.65 5.51 -1.25
C PRO A 74 -19.08 5.80 -2.69
N ALA A 75 -19.01 4.80 -3.57
CA ALA A 75 -19.51 4.93 -4.93
C ALA A 75 -20.92 5.51 -4.81
N ALA A 76 -21.10 6.76 -5.27
CA ALA A 76 -22.40 7.40 -5.23
C ALA A 76 -23.34 6.45 -5.97
N SER A 77 -24.29 5.87 -5.23
CA SER A 77 -25.28 4.97 -5.78
C SER A 77 -25.96 5.73 -6.91
N ALA A 78 -25.66 5.37 -8.15
CA ALA A 78 -26.37 5.89 -9.31
C ALA A 78 -27.83 5.46 -9.16
N GLY A 79 -28.67 6.40 -8.74
CA GLY A 79 -30.12 6.24 -8.68
C GLY A 79 -30.74 6.36 -10.06
#